data_AF-A0A2E8QLC7-F1
#
_entry.id   AF-A0A2E8QLC7-F1
#
_cell.length_a   1.000
_cell.length_b   1.000
_cell.length_c   1.000
_cell.angle_alpha   90.00
_cell.angle_beta   90.00
_cell.angle_gamma   90.00
#
_symmetry.space_group_name_H-M   'P 1'
#
loop_
_entity.id
_entity.type
_entity.pdbx_description
1 polymer ?
#
loop_
_entity_poly.entity_id
_entity_poly.type
_entity_poly.pdbx_seq_one_letter_code
_entity_poly.pdbx_strand_id
1 'polypeptide(L)'
;MQDQRVYIDEMGRMYRIKEPTPLSEPPKNLRIARTSKPWSTYLRMLGTVIPAFFLMYVLLFLVIGLINLDPAIVLISGICSAPLLFFIFSLHKPRLVHVQLAVPDEMGSEAHAISAGVSLFTPMRTKFSRFLVKDDSILDVPPTRQLWGIFSAVILLGASISAMLYSEVESLELIAVFAFILIGIPIWFVGFSLPVLAWWGTSHKSLGLPTRRRDAEAWLMAGMASAFPAFLFNSLVAPKITPLDSDYWIEFSLLAVWAPLCEEIFKAMAVAVFLPYIKGPKHGFQVGFTVGLGFALIENFQYIGFSLLGGPVGLSFTILVRGIGSIPGHAVWTAISGTAIGWLASDKELKAKLSWKARSMAISAIDIAEGMGFDTDGDGDLSGFDGSRPTIEEAVRQASRETEESKPWMILGNENHEANATDSELGIGDFSLDYEKKPVIRNLAGIHTPRGVAPALVLSIAGHSFWNGSSFLSYSATESLGMGEFESTLAVFSWIILLISSVLFVARGVIRGVNSLE
;
A
#
# COMPACT_ATOMS: atom_id res chain seq x y z
N MET A 1 28.49 11.77 -42.37
CA MET A 1 28.56 10.33 -42.70
C MET A 1 29.30 9.66 -41.56
N GLN A 2 28.58 9.06 -40.61
CA GLN A 2 29.19 8.36 -39.47
C GLN A 2 29.65 6.97 -39.92
N ASP A 3 30.84 6.55 -39.46
CA ASP A 3 31.47 5.25 -39.69
C ASP A 3 30.49 4.10 -39.42
N GLN A 4 29.95 3.52 -40.48
CA GLN A 4 29.10 2.33 -40.39
C GLN A 4 29.93 1.11 -40.78
N ARG A 5 30.03 0.14 -39.87
CA ARG A 5 30.80 -1.09 -40.08
C ARG A 5 30.20 -1.91 -41.23
N VAL A 6 30.93 -1.99 -42.33
CA VAL A 6 30.61 -2.86 -43.47
C VAL A 6 31.42 -4.14 -43.31
N TYR A 7 30.74 -5.29 -43.33
CA TYR A 7 31.39 -6.61 -43.33
C TYR A 7 31.41 -7.15 -44.76
N ILE A 8 32.55 -7.65 -45.22
CA ILE A 8 32.70 -8.26 -46.54
C ILE A 8 32.95 -9.75 -46.33
N ASP A 9 32.13 -10.61 -46.92
CA ASP A 9 32.33 -12.05 -46.84
C ASP A 9 33.39 -12.58 -47.83
N GLU A 10 33.73 -13.87 -47.72
CA GLU A 10 34.71 -14.53 -48.60
C GLU A 10 34.31 -14.54 -50.09
N MET A 11 33.04 -14.27 -50.40
CA MET A 11 32.51 -14.16 -51.75
C MET A 11 32.44 -12.70 -52.25
N GLY A 12 32.96 -11.74 -51.48
CA GLY A 12 32.97 -10.31 -51.83
C GLY A 12 31.63 -9.60 -51.64
N ARG A 13 30.66 -10.21 -50.95
CA ARG A 13 29.36 -9.57 -50.66
C ARG A 13 29.49 -8.61 -49.49
N MET A 14 29.02 -7.38 -49.67
CA MET A 14 29.03 -6.34 -48.64
C MET A 14 27.74 -6.39 -47.81
N TYR A 15 27.89 -6.59 -46.51
CA TYR A 15 26.81 -6.55 -45.54
C TYR A 15 26.93 -5.31 -44.66
N ARG A 16 25.82 -4.58 -44.53
CA ARG A 16 25.73 -3.44 -43.62
C ARG A 16 25.30 -3.93 -42.24
N ILE A 17 26.16 -3.78 -41.24
CA ILE A 17 25.78 -4.04 -39.86
C ILE A 17 24.91 -2.87 -39.41
N LYS A 18 23.61 -3.13 -39.21
CA LYS A 18 22.72 -2.15 -38.61
C LYS A 18 22.95 -2.13 -37.11
N GLU A 19 23.18 -0.94 -36.56
CA GLU A 19 23.19 -0.77 -35.11
C GLU A 19 21.74 -0.77 -34.57
N PRO A 20 21.52 -1.28 -33.34
CA PRO A 20 20.23 -1.19 -32.70
C PRO A 20 19.79 0.27 -32.56
N THR A 21 18.51 0.55 -32.81
CA THR A 21 17.98 1.90 -32.59
C THR A 21 18.15 2.31 -31.12
N PRO A 22 18.47 3.59 -30.84
CA PRO A 22 18.60 4.08 -29.48
C PRO A 22 17.24 4.07 -28.77
N LEU A 23 17.25 4.10 -27.44
CA LEU A 23 16.04 4.22 -26.65
C LEU A 23 15.45 5.62 -26.84
N SER A 24 14.13 5.68 -27.07
CA SER A 24 13.35 6.92 -27.13
C SER A 24 12.36 6.99 -25.97
N GLU A 25 11.81 8.17 -25.73
CA GLU A 25 10.67 8.30 -24.81
C GLU A 25 9.44 7.53 -25.33
N PRO A 26 8.67 6.89 -24.44
CA PRO A 26 7.45 6.19 -24.84
C PRO A 26 6.37 7.20 -25.27
N PRO A 27 5.57 6.88 -26.31
CA PRO A 27 4.49 7.76 -26.74
C PRO A 27 3.41 7.89 -25.66
N LYS A 28 2.84 9.08 -25.49
CA LYS A 28 1.91 9.42 -24.40
C LYS A 28 0.66 8.52 -24.33
N ASN A 29 0.27 7.91 -25.45
CA ASN A 29 -0.90 7.04 -25.60
C ASN A 29 -0.56 5.54 -25.56
N LEU A 30 0.69 5.15 -25.31
CA LEU A 30 1.09 3.75 -25.20
C LEU A 30 0.37 3.07 -24.01
N ARG A 31 -0.45 2.07 -24.30
CA ARG A 31 -1.10 1.23 -23.28
C ARG A 31 -0.59 -0.20 -23.40
N ILE A 32 -0.06 -0.72 -22.29
CA ILE A 32 0.43 -2.10 -22.21
C ILE A 32 -0.58 -2.89 -21.37
N ALA A 33 -1.26 -3.84 -21.99
CA ALA A 33 -2.13 -4.78 -21.27
C ALA A 33 -1.30 -5.97 -20.76
N ARG A 34 -1.70 -6.54 -19.62
CA ARG A 34 -1.10 -7.75 -19.06
C ARG A 34 -2.16 -8.71 -18.56
N THR A 35 -1.76 -9.97 -18.46
CA THR A 35 -2.55 -11.00 -17.79
C THR A 35 -2.57 -10.76 -16.28
N SER A 36 -3.76 -10.83 -15.68
CA SER A 36 -3.96 -10.67 -14.24
C SER A 36 -3.25 -11.80 -13.48
N LYS A 37 -2.53 -11.49 -12.41
CA LYS A 37 -1.85 -12.46 -11.53
C LYS A 37 -2.13 -12.10 -10.07
N PRO A 38 -3.38 -12.23 -9.61
CA PRO A 38 -3.83 -11.65 -8.34
C PRO A 38 -3.08 -12.23 -7.12
N TRP A 39 -2.81 -13.55 -7.13
CA TRP A 39 -2.10 -14.23 -6.04
C TRP A 39 -0.61 -13.85 -5.95
N SER A 40 -0.02 -13.28 -7.01
CA SER A 40 1.35 -12.75 -6.93
C SER A 40 1.43 -11.54 -5.99
N THR A 41 0.36 -10.74 -5.91
CA THR A 41 0.28 -9.61 -4.97
C THR A 41 0.28 -10.11 -3.53
N TYR A 42 -0.45 -11.18 -3.24
CA TYR A 42 -0.45 -11.82 -1.92
C TYR A 42 0.94 -12.30 -1.50
N LEU A 43 1.63 -13.05 -2.37
CA LEU A 43 2.95 -13.59 -2.05
C LEU A 43 4.00 -12.48 -1.84
N ARG A 44 3.91 -11.37 -2.58
CA ARG A 44 4.80 -10.23 -2.34
C ARG A 44 4.50 -9.48 -1.05
N MET A 45 3.22 -9.30 -0.74
CA MET A 45 2.81 -8.74 0.55
C MET A 45 3.37 -9.57 1.70
N LEU A 46 3.22 -10.90 1.66
CA LEU A 46 3.81 -11.81 2.64
C LEU A 46 5.34 -11.72 2.67
N GLY A 47 5.98 -11.70 1.49
CA GLY A 47 7.42 -11.51 1.37
C GLY A 47 7.91 -10.18 1.95
N THR A 48 7.04 -9.20 2.14
CA THR A 48 7.39 -7.88 2.70
C THR A 48 7.12 -7.79 4.19
N VAL A 49 5.96 -8.26 4.64
CA VAL A 49 5.55 -8.14 6.06
C VAL A 49 6.44 -8.98 6.98
N ILE A 50 6.83 -10.19 6.57
CA ILE A 50 7.67 -11.09 7.38
C ILE A 50 9.02 -10.45 7.71
N PRO A 51 9.85 -10.03 6.73
CA PRO A 51 11.11 -9.36 7.04
C PRO A 51 10.91 -8.00 7.72
N ALA A 52 9.84 -7.26 7.40
CA ALA A 52 9.57 -5.98 8.06
C ALA A 52 9.27 -6.16 9.55
N PHE A 53 8.53 -7.21 9.93
CA PHE A 53 8.27 -7.56 11.33
C PHE A 53 9.57 -7.88 12.08
N PHE A 54 10.41 -8.76 11.53
CA PHE A 54 11.69 -9.08 12.17
C PHE A 54 12.63 -7.87 12.21
N LEU A 55 12.62 -7.04 11.18
CA LEU A 55 13.40 -5.81 11.15
C LEU A 55 12.96 -4.86 12.27
N MET A 56 11.67 -4.73 12.53
CA MET A 56 11.13 -3.92 13.63
C MET A 56 11.71 -4.35 15.00
N TYR A 57 11.77 -5.66 15.28
CA TYR A 57 12.34 -6.18 16.53
C TYR A 57 13.85 -6.04 16.60
N VAL A 58 14.57 -6.31 15.50
CA VAL A 58 16.02 -6.11 15.44
C VAL A 58 16.37 -4.63 15.67
N LEU A 59 15.61 -3.70 15.08
CA LEU A 59 15.78 -2.28 15.32
C LEU A 59 15.41 -1.87 16.76
N LEU A 60 14.41 -2.51 17.39
CA LEU A 60 14.15 -2.32 18.83
C LEU A 60 15.38 -2.72 19.66
N PHE A 61 15.95 -3.90 19.43
CA PHE A 61 17.16 -4.34 20.14
C PHE A 61 18.34 -3.41 19.89
N LEU A 62 18.48 -2.90 18.67
CA LEU A 62 19.48 -1.87 18.36
C LEU A 62 19.29 -0.62 19.23
N VAL A 63 18.06 -0.10 19.34
CA VAL A 63 17.75 1.06 20.19
C VAL A 63 18.00 0.76 21.68
N ILE A 64 17.59 -0.42 22.17
CA ILE A 64 17.84 -0.85 23.55
C ILE A 64 19.35 -0.96 23.82
N GLY A 65 20.11 -1.55 22.89
CA GLY A 65 21.57 -1.65 22.97
C GLY A 65 22.23 -0.26 23.02
N LEU A 66 21.74 0.70 22.23
CA LEU A 66 22.22 2.08 22.29
C LEU A 66 21.89 2.77 23.62
N ILE A 67 20.68 2.60 24.14
CA ILE A 67 20.26 3.18 25.44
C ILE A 67 21.10 2.61 26.59
N ASN A 68 21.36 1.30 26.56
CA ASN A 68 22.13 0.61 27.59
C ASN A 68 23.66 0.69 27.37
N LEU A 69 24.11 1.31 26.28
CA LEU A 69 25.50 1.38 25.85
C LEU A 69 26.16 0.00 25.73
N ASP A 70 25.42 -1.01 25.27
CA ASP A 70 25.90 -2.38 25.04
C ASP A 70 26.37 -2.54 23.58
N PRO A 71 27.70 -2.55 23.33
CA PRO A 71 28.23 -2.65 21.97
C PRO A 71 27.93 -4.00 21.30
N ALA A 72 27.77 -5.08 22.07
CA ALA A 72 27.51 -6.41 21.51
C ALA A 72 26.09 -6.47 20.92
N ILE A 73 25.09 -5.97 21.66
CA ILE A 73 23.70 -5.91 21.17
C ILE A 73 23.62 -5.00 19.95
N VAL A 74 24.29 -3.84 19.97
CA VAL A 74 24.30 -2.90 18.83
C VAL A 74 24.91 -3.55 17.59
N LEU A 75 26.06 -4.22 17.74
CA LEU A 75 26.75 -4.86 16.62
C LEU A 75 25.91 -6.01 16.02
N ILE A 76 25.39 -6.91 16.86
CA ILE A 76 24.58 -8.04 16.41
C ILE A 76 23.32 -7.54 15.72
N SER A 77 22.61 -6.57 16.32
CA SER A 77 21.39 -6.01 15.73
C SER A 77 21.67 -5.30 14.41
N GLY A 78 22.77 -4.56 14.31
CA GLY A 78 23.22 -3.93 13.06
C GLY A 78 23.45 -4.96 11.96
N ILE A 79 24.21 -6.03 12.24
CA ILE A 79 24.48 -7.11 11.27
C ILE A 79 23.19 -7.83 10.86
N CYS A 80 22.28 -8.11 11.79
CA CYS A 80 21.00 -8.77 11.49
C CYS A 80 20.03 -7.90 10.70
N SER A 81 20.11 -6.56 10.81
CA SER A 81 19.22 -5.63 10.09
C SER A 81 19.54 -5.55 8.58
N ALA A 82 20.82 -5.63 8.20
CA ALA A 82 21.28 -5.49 6.83
C ALA A 82 20.66 -6.50 5.83
N PRO A 83 20.64 -7.83 6.09
CA PRO A 83 20.03 -8.78 5.17
C PRO A 83 18.50 -8.59 5.04
N LEU A 84 17.82 -8.17 6.10
CA LEU A 84 16.38 -7.90 6.08
C LEU A 84 16.06 -6.68 5.20
N LEU A 85 16.81 -5.59 5.37
CA LEU A 85 16.71 -4.40 4.51
C LEU A 85 17.00 -4.75 3.05
N PHE A 86 18.09 -5.47 2.79
CA PHE A 86 18.46 -5.92 1.45
C PHE A 86 17.32 -6.73 0.80
N PHE A 87 16.73 -7.67 1.55
CA PHE A 87 15.63 -8.48 1.06
C PHE A 87 14.38 -7.64 0.74
N ILE A 88 13.97 -6.74 1.64
CA ILE A 88 12.83 -5.82 1.41
C ILE A 88 13.07 -4.97 0.16
N PHE A 89 14.25 -4.37 0.02
CA PHE A 89 14.57 -3.55 -1.16
C PHE A 89 14.62 -4.39 -2.44
N SER A 90 15.11 -5.63 -2.38
CA SER A 90 15.16 -6.53 -3.54
C SER A 90 13.77 -6.87 -4.10
N LEU A 91 12.76 -6.99 -3.23
CA LEU A 91 11.38 -7.30 -3.62
C LEU A 91 10.68 -6.15 -4.34
N HIS A 92 11.05 -4.91 -4.00
CA HIS A 92 10.42 -3.68 -4.49
C HIS A 92 11.20 -2.96 -5.58
N LYS A 93 12.24 -3.60 -6.15
CA LYS A 93 12.99 -3.04 -7.28
C LYS A 93 12.03 -2.73 -8.45
N PRO A 94 12.13 -1.53 -9.05
CA PRO A 94 11.28 -1.17 -10.18
C PRO A 94 11.58 -2.11 -11.35
N ARG A 95 10.55 -2.76 -11.87
CA ARG A 95 10.69 -3.58 -13.08
C ARG A 95 10.58 -2.68 -14.29
N LEU A 96 11.62 -2.69 -15.11
CA LEU A 96 11.66 -2.00 -16.39
C LEU A 96 11.29 -2.99 -17.49
N VAL A 97 10.37 -2.59 -18.36
CA VAL A 97 9.94 -3.34 -19.52
C VAL A 97 10.52 -2.66 -20.74
N HIS A 98 11.42 -3.37 -21.42
CA HIS A 98 11.88 -2.94 -22.74
C HIS A 98 10.83 -3.33 -23.76
N VAL A 99 10.22 -2.34 -24.39
CA VAL A 99 9.20 -2.56 -25.40
C VAL A 99 9.75 -2.12 -26.76
N GLN A 100 9.47 -2.95 -27.75
CA GLN A 100 9.93 -2.79 -29.11
C GLN A 100 8.69 -2.72 -29.99
N LEU A 101 8.53 -1.62 -30.71
CA LEU A 101 7.35 -1.36 -31.53
C LEU A 101 7.78 -1.22 -32.99
N ALA A 102 7.24 -2.09 -33.85
CA ALA A 102 7.35 -1.97 -35.30
C ALA A 102 6.00 -1.51 -35.84
N VAL A 103 5.95 -0.32 -36.43
CA VAL A 103 4.73 0.24 -37.04
C VAL A 103 4.93 0.28 -38.56
N PRO A 104 3.94 -0.12 -39.39
CA PRO A 104 4.02 0.03 -40.84
C PRO A 104 4.33 1.48 -41.22
N ASP A 105 5.33 1.67 -42.07
CA ASP A 105 5.77 2.98 -42.55
C ASP A 105 6.43 2.79 -43.92
N GLU A 106 5.92 3.48 -44.95
CA GLU A 106 6.44 3.39 -46.32
C GLU A 106 7.90 3.86 -46.43
N MET A 107 8.31 4.79 -45.55
CA MET A 107 9.70 5.27 -45.42
C MET A 107 10.55 4.39 -44.50
N GLY A 108 9.98 3.34 -43.93
CA GLY A 108 10.64 2.41 -43.02
C GLY A 108 11.60 1.42 -43.70
N SER A 109 12.03 0.42 -42.94
CA SER A 109 12.87 -0.67 -43.43
C SER A 109 12.25 -2.02 -43.09
N GLU A 110 12.58 -3.05 -43.86
CA GLU A 110 12.14 -4.43 -43.58
C GLU A 110 13.03 -5.12 -42.54
N ALA A 111 14.31 -4.73 -42.44
CA ALA A 111 15.29 -5.32 -41.52
C ALA A 111 15.67 -4.35 -40.39
N HIS A 112 15.53 -4.78 -39.14
CA HIS A 112 15.83 -3.99 -37.93
C HIS A 112 16.80 -4.74 -37.03
N ALA A 113 17.74 -4.05 -36.40
CA ALA A 113 18.61 -4.64 -35.38
C ALA A 113 17.96 -4.51 -33.99
N ILE A 114 17.82 -5.62 -33.27
CA ILE A 114 17.22 -5.65 -31.93
C ILE A 114 18.29 -5.61 -30.83
N SER A 115 19.28 -6.49 -30.93
CA SER A 115 20.40 -6.64 -30.00
C SER A 115 21.64 -7.08 -30.77
N ALA A 116 22.81 -7.12 -30.11
CA ALA A 116 24.04 -7.59 -30.72
C ALA A 116 23.84 -8.99 -31.33
N GLY A 117 23.84 -9.08 -32.67
CA GLY A 117 23.69 -10.31 -33.42
C GLY A 117 22.26 -10.78 -33.73
N VAL A 118 21.21 -10.05 -33.34
CA VAL A 118 19.81 -10.43 -33.64
C VAL A 118 19.12 -9.35 -34.48
N SER A 119 18.58 -9.77 -35.63
CA SER A 119 17.80 -8.93 -36.53
C SER A 119 16.35 -9.39 -36.64
N LEU A 120 15.42 -8.43 -36.62
CA LEU A 120 14.02 -8.62 -36.97
C LEU A 120 13.83 -8.34 -38.46
N PHE A 121 13.30 -9.31 -39.20
CA PHE A 121 12.84 -9.09 -40.56
C PHE A 121 11.31 -9.03 -40.57
N THR A 122 10.76 -7.97 -41.15
CA THR A 122 9.32 -7.72 -41.24
C THR A 122 8.87 -7.88 -42.70
N PRO A 123 7.66 -8.44 -42.94
CA PRO A 123 7.18 -8.70 -44.31
C PRO A 123 6.79 -7.44 -45.09
N MET A 124 6.82 -6.28 -44.44
CA MET A 124 6.54 -4.96 -45.01
C MET A 124 7.46 -3.94 -44.35
N ARG A 125 7.65 -2.78 -44.99
CA ARG A 125 8.47 -1.71 -44.42
C ARG A 125 7.84 -1.19 -43.13
N THR A 126 8.65 -1.15 -42.08
CA THR A 126 8.24 -0.70 -40.76
C THR A 126 9.22 0.31 -40.17
N LYS A 127 8.73 1.21 -39.33
CA LYS A 127 9.53 2.04 -38.43
C LYS A 127 9.65 1.33 -37.09
N PHE A 128 10.89 1.09 -36.66
CA PHE A 128 11.19 0.38 -35.41
C PHE A 128 11.59 1.36 -34.31
N SER A 129 10.87 1.32 -33.20
CA SER A 129 11.10 2.18 -32.03
C SER A 129 11.28 1.34 -30.78
N ARG A 130 12.15 1.79 -29.88
CA ARG A 130 12.49 1.10 -28.64
C ARG A 130 12.32 2.06 -27.48
N PHE A 131 11.63 1.61 -26.44
CA PHE A 131 11.38 2.41 -25.25
C PHE A 131 11.51 1.57 -23.99
N LEU A 132 11.95 2.22 -22.93
CA LEU A 132 12.05 1.65 -21.59
C LEU A 132 10.89 2.18 -20.76
N VAL A 133 9.95 1.31 -20.40
CA VAL A 133 8.76 1.70 -19.66
C VAL A 133 8.77 1.05 -18.28
N LYS A 134 8.44 1.82 -17.26
CA LYS A 134 8.26 1.28 -15.90
C LYS A 134 7.01 0.41 -15.85
N ASP A 135 7.07 -0.69 -15.12
CA ASP A 135 5.91 -1.57 -14.87
C ASP A 135 4.87 -0.86 -13.97
N ASP A 136 4.03 -0.03 -14.57
CA ASP A 136 2.91 0.68 -13.93
C ASP A 136 1.61 -0.15 -13.99
N SER A 137 1.70 -1.46 -13.74
CA SER A 137 0.52 -2.33 -13.67
C SER A 137 -0.46 -1.89 -12.58
N ILE A 138 -1.75 -2.00 -12.88
CA ILE A 138 -2.83 -1.72 -11.92
C ILE A 138 -2.79 -2.80 -10.83
N LEU A 139 -3.09 -2.40 -9.59
CA LEU A 139 -3.23 -3.30 -8.47
C LEU A 139 -4.29 -4.37 -8.79
N ASP A 140 -3.87 -5.62 -8.75
CA ASP A 140 -4.71 -6.79 -8.99
C ASP A 140 -4.69 -7.67 -7.74
N VAL A 141 -5.87 -7.92 -7.16
CA VAL A 141 -6.05 -8.64 -5.90
C VAL A 141 -7.01 -9.81 -6.10
N PRO A 142 -6.85 -10.93 -5.35
CA PRO A 142 -7.74 -12.07 -5.50
C PRO A 142 -9.20 -11.71 -5.25
N PRO A 143 -10.16 -12.41 -5.88
CA PRO A 143 -11.57 -12.16 -5.67
C PRO A 143 -11.93 -12.22 -4.18
N THR A 144 -12.54 -11.14 -3.66
CA THR A 144 -12.88 -10.99 -2.23
C THR A 144 -13.69 -12.17 -1.68
N ARG A 145 -14.57 -12.78 -2.49
CA ARG A 145 -15.35 -13.98 -2.10
C ARG A 145 -14.46 -15.20 -1.83
N GLN A 146 -13.41 -15.39 -2.62
CA GLN A 146 -12.47 -16.51 -2.42
C GLN A 146 -11.64 -16.28 -1.15
N LEU A 147 -11.20 -15.05 -0.91
CA LEU A 147 -10.44 -14.68 0.29
C LEU A 147 -11.25 -14.95 1.57
N TRP A 148 -12.49 -14.48 1.64
CA TRP A 148 -13.37 -14.76 2.78
C TRP A 148 -13.74 -16.24 2.89
N GLY A 149 -13.90 -16.95 1.77
CA GLY A 149 -14.16 -18.39 1.79
C GLY A 149 -13.02 -19.19 2.42
N ILE A 150 -11.77 -18.91 2.04
CA ILE A 150 -10.58 -19.55 2.62
C ILE A 150 -10.44 -19.17 4.10
N PHE A 151 -10.63 -17.89 4.44
CA PHE A 151 -10.58 -17.43 5.82
C PHE A 151 -11.61 -18.14 6.71
N SER A 152 -12.87 -18.22 6.27
CA SER A 152 -13.93 -18.94 6.99
C SER A 152 -13.63 -20.42 7.15
N ALA A 153 -13.08 -21.08 6.12
CA ALA A 153 -12.68 -22.49 6.21
C ALA A 153 -11.58 -22.70 7.25
N VAL A 154 -10.61 -21.80 7.34
CA VAL A 154 -9.53 -21.85 8.35
C VAL A 154 -10.06 -21.62 9.77
N ILE A 155 -10.98 -20.67 9.96
CA ILE A 155 -11.64 -20.47 11.25
C ILE A 155 -12.43 -21.72 11.68
N LEU A 156 -13.20 -22.33 10.76
CA LEU A 156 -13.96 -23.55 11.04
C LEU A 156 -13.04 -24.73 11.37
N LEU A 157 -11.88 -24.82 10.71
CA LEU A 157 -10.87 -25.82 11.01
C LEU A 157 -10.26 -25.60 12.41
N GLY A 158 -9.90 -24.37 12.76
CA GLY A 158 -9.40 -24.02 14.09
C GLY A 158 -10.44 -24.27 15.20
N ALA A 159 -11.71 -23.95 14.95
CA ALA A 159 -12.81 -24.24 15.86
C ALA A 159 -13.04 -25.76 16.02
N SER A 160 -12.93 -26.54 14.94
CA SER A 160 -13.01 -28.00 15.00
C SER A 160 -11.89 -28.60 15.84
N ILE A 161 -10.64 -28.16 15.65
CA ILE A 161 -9.50 -28.60 16.48
C ILE A 161 -9.71 -28.21 17.95
N SER A 162 -10.23 -27.00 18.19
CA SER A 162 -10.56 -26.55 19.53
C SER A 162 -11.63 -27.44 20.18
N ALA A 163 -12.69 -27.79 19.45
CA ALA A 163 -13.73 -28.67 19.94
C ALA A 163 -13.22 -30.10 20.23
N MET A 164 -12.33 -30.62 19.38
CA MET A 164 -11.68 -31.92 19.61
C MET A 164 -10.78 -31.91 20.86
N LEU A 165 -10.16 -30.77 21.18
CA LEU A 165 -9.31 -30.63 22.37
C LEU A 165 -10.10 -30.73 23.68
N TYR A 166 -11.37 -30.29 23.71
CA TYR A 166 -12.24 -30.41 24.89
C TYR A 166 -13.12 -31.66 24.88
N SER A 167 -12.91 -32.57 23.94
CA SER A 167 -13.63 -33.84 23.92
C SER A 167 -13.20 -34.71 25.10
N GLU A 168 -14.15 -35.41 25.74
CA GLU A 168 -13.84 -36.40 26.81
C GLU A 168 -13.10 -37.64 26.27
N VAL A 169 -12.93 -37.75 24.95
CA VAL A 169 -12.26 -38.85 24.28
C VAL A 169 -10.75 -38.56 24.12
N GLU A 170 -9.92 -39.24 24.90
CA GLU A 170 -8.44 -39.06 24.94
C GLU A 170 -7.78 -39.18 23.56
N SER A 171 -8.26 -40.08 22.68
CA SER A 171 -7.71 -40.21 21.33
C SER A 171 -7.97 -38.99 20.44
N LEU A 172 -9.09 -38.28 20.63
CA LEU A 172 -9.42 -37.06 19.90
C LEU A 172 -8.59 -35.88 20.39
N GLU A 173 -8.33 -35.79 21.70
CA GLU A 173 -7.45 -34.79 22.28
C GLU A 173 -6.03 -34.90 21.70
N LEU A 174 -5.47 -36.12 21.69
CA LEU A 174 -4.14 -36.38 21.16
C LEU A 174 -4.04 -36.01 19.66
N ILE A 175 -5.05 -36.38 18.87
CA ILE A 175 -5.14 -36.00 17.45
C ILE A 175 -5.21 -34.47 17.30
N ALA A 176 -5.97 -33.77 18.16
CA ALA A 176 -6.11 -32.32 18.11
C ALA A 176 -4.77 -31.62 18.38
N VAL A 177 -4.00 -32.08 19.36
CA VAL A 177 -2.66 -31.55 19.67
C VAL A 177 -1.72 -31.74 18.50
N PHE A 178 -1.64 -32.95 17.93
CA PHE A 178 -0.79 -33.20 16.75
C PHE A 178 -1.22 -32.38 15.53
N ALA A 179 -2.53 -32.27 15.28
CA ALA A 179 -3.06 -31.44 14.22
C ALA A 179 -2.66 -29.98 14.41
N PHE A 180 -2.82 -29.43 15.62
CA PHE A 180 -2.46 -28.05 15.93
C PHE A 180 -0.97 -27.78 15.74
N ILE A 181 -0.08 -28.69 16.15
CA ILE A 181 1.36 -28.55 15.91
C ILE A 181 1.68 -28.49 14.42
N LEU A 182 1.00 -29.31 13.60
CA LEU A 182 1.22 -29.37 12.15
C LEU A 182 0.69 -28.13 11.43
N ILE A 183 -0.51 -27.67 11.78
CA ILE A 183 -1.24 -26.66 10.99
C ILE A 183 -1.38 -25.30 11.66
N GLY A 184 -0.96 -25.13 12.92
CA GLY A 184 -1.06 -23.86 13.65
C GLY A 184 -0.34 -22.72 12.94
N ILE A 185 0.88 -22.97 12.44
CA ILE A 185 1.65 -21.98 11.66
C ILE A 185 0.90 -21.60 10.36
N PRO A 186 0.48 -22.55 9.50
CA PRO A 186 -0.38 -22.23 8.35
C PRO A 186 -1.65 -21.42 8.70
N ILE A 187 -2.35 -21.79 9.78
CA ILE A 187 -3.55 -21.07 10.25
C ILE A 187 -3.19 -19.63 10.62
N TRP A 188 -2.10 -19.42 11.35
CA TRP A 188 -1.61 -18.09 11.70
C TRP A 188 -1.32 -17.25 10.46
N PHE A 189 -0.58 -17.80 9.49
CA PHE A 189 -0.26 -17.11 8.23
C PHE A 189 -1.50 -16.66 7.49
N VAL A 190 -2.50 -17.54 7.36
CA VAL A 190 -3.78 -17.20 6.74
C VAL A 190 -4.55 -16.16 7.56
N GLY A 191 -4.59 -16.34 8.88
CA GLY A 191 -5.36 -15.53 9.81
C GLY A 191 -4.94 -14.06 9.84
N PHE A 192 -3.64 -13.77 9.84
CA PHE A 192 -3.16 -12.39 9.89
C PHE A 192 -3.24 -11.67 8.53
N SER A 193 -3.17 -12.41 7.42
CA SER A 193 -2.89 -11.82 6.09
C SER A 193 -4.08 -11.79 5.14
N LEU A 194 -4.93 -12.83 5.09
CA LEU A 194 -6.04 -12.88 4.13
C LEU A 194 -7.12 -11.82 4.39
N PRO A 195 -7.52 -11.52 5.64
CA PRO A 195 -8.52 -10.48 5.89
C PRO A 195 -8.03 -9.11 5.42
N VAL A 196 -6.74 -8.79 5.57
CA VAL A 196 -6.16 -7.53 5.07
C VAL A 196 -6.35 -7.42 3.57
N LEU A 197 -6.03 -8.46 2.80
CA LEU A 197 -6.28 -8.46 1.36
C LEU A 197 -7.77 -8.35 1.01
N ALA A 198 -8.63 -9.02 1.77
CA ALA A 198 -10.07 -8.99 1.55
C ALA A 198 -10.62 -7.57 1.74
N TRP A 199 -10.17 -6.87 2.78
CA TRP A 199 -10.48 -5.45 3.04
C TRP A 199 -9.88 -4.54 1.98
N TRP A 200 -8.64 -4.79 1.56
CA TRP A 200 -7.98 -4.01 0.51
C TRP A 200 -8.75 -4.08 -0.81
N GLY A 201 -9.13 -5.29 -1.25
CA GLY A 201 -9.92 -5.51 -2.46
C GLY A 201 -11.33 -4.94 -2.36
N THR A 202 -11.95 -5.00 -1.18
CA THR A 202 -13.28 -4.39 -0.94
C THR A 202 -13.22 -2.87 -1.08
N SER A 203 -12.21 -2.22 -0.48
CA SER A 203 -12.01 -0.77 -0.55
C SER A 203 -11.71 -0.32 -1.98
N HIS A 204 -10.79 -0.99 -2.67
CA HIS A 204 -10.42 -0.69 -4.05
C HIS A 204 -11.63 -0.76 -5.00
N LYS A 205 -12.43 -1.84 -4.89
CA LYS A 205 -13.66 -2.01 -5.68
C LYS A 205 -14.73 -0.96 -5.34
N SER A 206 -14.82 -0.55 -4.08
CA SER A 206 -15.83 0.41 -3.62
C SER A 206 -15.49 1.85 -4.02
N LEU A 207 -14.21 2.21 -4.05
CA LEU A 207 -13.76 3.56 -4.45
C LEU A 207 -13.68 3.72 -5.98
N GLY A 208 -13.40 2.64 -6.72
CA GLY A 208 -13.31 2.64 -8.18
C GLY A 208 -12.14 3.45 -8.74
N LEU A 209 -11.11 3.73 -7.93
CA LEU A 209 -9.94 4.50 -8.35
C LEU A 209 -8.85 3.57 -8.93
N PRO A 210 -8.41 3.76 -10.18
CA PRO A 210 -7.31 2.98 -10.74
C PRO A 210 -6.04 3.29 -9.95
N THR A 211 -5.46 2.26 -9.32
CA THR A 211 -4.32 2.39 -8.43
C THR A 211 -3.16 1.60 -8.99
N ARG A 212 -1.98 2.21 -9.11
CA ARG A 212 -0.78 1.49 -9.53
C ARG A 212 -0.36 0.56 -8.39
N ARG A 213 0.02 -0.65 -8.74
CA ARG A 213 0.45 -1.67 -7.78
C ARG A 213 1.57 -1.15 -6.87
N ARG A 214 2.60 -0.52 -7.44
CA ARG A 214 3.75 0.01 -6.70
C ARG A 214 3.36 1.07 -5.68
N ASP A 215 2.39 1.94 -6.01
CA ASP A 215 1.97 3.02 -5.13
C ASP A 215 1.22 2.41 -3.96
N ALA A 216 0.36 1.43 -4.24
CA ALA A 216 -0.38 0.69 -3.23
C ALA A 216 0.55 -0.12 -2.30
N GLU A 217 1.57 -0.80 -2.85
CA GLU A 217 2.61 -1.50 -2.07
C GLU A 217 3.43 -0.50 -1.22
N ALA A 218 3.76 0.68 -1.75
CA ALA A 218 4.47 1.72 -1.00
C ALA A 218 3.65 2.29 0.17
N TRP A 219 2.35 2.53 -0.02
CA TRP A 219 1.46 2.96 1.06
C TRP A 219 1.33 1.89 2.15
N LEU A 220 1.23 0.62 1.74
CA LEU A 220 1.18 -0.51 2.67
C LEU A 220 2.47 -0.62 3.49
N MET A 221 3.64 -0.50 2.85
CA MET A 221 4.94 -0.48 3.51
C MET A 221 5.10 0.72 4.46
N ALA A 222 4.61 1.90 4.09
CA ALA A 222 4.64 3.06 4.98
C ALA A 222 3.80 2.83 6.24
N GLY A 223 2.67 2.12 6.11
CA GLY A 223 1.90 1.61 7.25
C GLY A 223 2.73 0.70 8.15
N MET A 224 3.40 -0.30 7.58
CA MET A 224 4.29 -1.21 8.34
C MET A 224 5.42 -0.43 9.03
N ALA A 225 6.05 0.51 8.32
CA ALA A 225 7.13 1.33 8.86
C ALA A 225 6.68 2.25 10.00
N SER A 226 5.44 2.77 9.94
CA SER A 226 4.86 3.59 11.01
C SER A 226 4.61 2.83 12.32
N ALA A 227 4.54 1.49 12.26
CA ALA A 227 4.44 0.66 13.46
C ALA A 227 5.70 0.73 14.33
N PHE A 228 6.89 0.90 13.74
CA PHE A 228 8.14 0.91 14.49
C PHE A 228 8.24 2.07 15.51
N PRO A 229 8.08 3.36 15.13
CA PRO A 229 8.15 4.44 16.10
C PRO A 229 7.00 4.40 17.12
N ALA A 230 5.81 3.92 16.72
CA ALA A 230 4.70 3.71 17.65
C ALA A 230 5.04 2.62 18.69
N PHE A 231 5.60 1.49 18.24
CA PHE A 231 6.04 0.40 19.08
C PHE A 231 7.16 0.81 20.05
N LEU A 232 8.15 1.57 19.57
CA LEU A 232 9.20 2.14 20.44
C LEU A 232 8.61 3.02 21.53
N PHE A 233 7.70 3.93 21.16
CA PHE A 233 7.07 4.82 22.13
C PHE A 233 6.26 4.02 23.16
N ASN A 234 5.38 3.13 22.70
CA ASN A 234 4.49 2.34 23.55
C ASN A 234 5.27 1.41 24.50
N SER A 235 6.44 0.92 24.07
CA SER A 235 7.23 -0.03 24.86
C SER A 235 8.24 0.64 25.79
N LEU A 236 8.84 1.77 25.40
CA LEU A 236 9.97 2.38 26.12
C LEU A 236 9.65 3.71 26.79
N VAL A 237 8.74 4.49 26.20
CA VAL A 237 8.44 5.86 26.62
C VAL A 237 7.16 5.90 27.45
N ALA A 238 6.05 5.41 26.90
CA ALA A 238 4.73 5.46 27.54
C ALA A 238 4.71 4.87 28.97
N PRO A 239 5.35 3.71 29.25
CA PRO A 239 5.35 3.15 30.61
C PRO A 239 6.08 4.04 31.62
N LYS A 240 7.09 4.81 31.19
CA LYS A 240 7.89 5.68 32.07
C LYS A 240 7.21 7.00 32.41
N ILE A 241 6.31 7.48 31.54
CA ILE A 241 5.63 8.76 31.69
C ILE A 241 4.20 8.64 32.21
N THR A 242 3.69 7.41 32.37
CA THR A 242 2.33 7.17 32.85
C THR A 242 2.26 7.45 34.36
N PRO A 243 1.49 8.46 34.81
CA PRO A 243 1.49 8.91 36.20
C PRO A 243 0.48 8.12 37.05
N LEU A 244 0.55 6.80 37.01
CA LEU A 244 -0.41 5.90 37.70
C LEU A 244 0.36 4.89 38.55
N ASP A 245 -0.14 4.62 39.74
CA ASP A 245 0.53 3.74 40.73
C ASP A 245 -0.01 2.30 40.74
N SER A 246 -1.13 2.05 40.05
CA SER A 246 -1.78 0.74 40.01
C SER A 246 -1.50 0.05 38.68
N ASP A 247 -0.95 -1.16 38.73
CA ASP A 247 -0.63 -1.98 37.55
C ASP A 247 -1.82 -2.09 36.58
N TYR A 248 -3.03 -2.31 37.11
CA TYR A 248 -4.27 -2.35 36.33
C TYR A 248 -4.52 -1.07 35.53
N TRP A 249 -4.39 0.10 36.18
CA TRP A 249 -4.62 1.39 35.53
C TRP A 249 -3.47 1.79 34.60
N ILE A 250 -2.25 1.35 34.88
CA ILE A 250 -1.10 1.49 33.97
C ILE A 250 -1.39 0.72 32.68
N GLU A 251 -1.74 -0.57 32.76
CA GLU A 251 -2.06 -1.40 31.60
C GLU A 251 -3.22 -0.81 30.79
N PHE A 252 -4.30 -0.41 31.46
CA PHE A 252 -5.43 0.26 30.82
C PHE A 252 -4.99 1.53 30.09
N SER A 253 -4.19 2.39 30.73
CA SER A 253 -3.71 3.64 30.11
C SER A 253 -2.80 3.38 28.91
N LEU A 254 -1.91 2.38 29.00
CA LEU A 254 -1.03 2.01 27.89
C LEU A 254 -1.84 1.55 26.68
N LEU A 255 -2.86 0.72 26.89
CA LEU A 255 -3.70 0.15 25.83
C LEU A 255 -4.75 1.14 25.28
N ALA A 256 -5.42 1.90 26.14
CA ALA A 256 -6.57 2.73 25.78
C ALA A 256 -6.20 4.17 25.46
N VAL A 257 -5.08 4.68 25.96
CA VAL A 257 -4.69 6.09 25.79
C VAL A 257 -3.42 6.20 24.94
N TRP A 258 -2.31 5.65 25.42
CA TRP A 258 -1.01 5.87 24.79
C TRP A 258 -0.88 5.20 23.43
N ALA A 259 -1.26 3.92 23.33
CA ALA A 259 -1.18 3.20 22.07
C ALA A 259 -2.01 3.87 20.96
N PRO A 260 -3.31 4.15 21.13
CA PRO A 260 -4.11 4.86 20.14
C PRO A 260 -3.55 6.24 19.78
N LEU A 261 -3.13 7.02 20.77
CA LEU A 261 -2.57 8.36 20.54
C LEU A 261 -1.35 8.29 19.61
N CYS A 262 -0.37 7.47 19.96
CA CYS A 262 0.89 7.41 19.22
C CYS A 262 0.73 6.72 17.87
N GLU A 263 -0.02 5.63 17.81
CA GLU A 263 -0.23 4.91 16.58
C GLU A 263 -0.94 5.74 15.52
N GLU A 264 -2.04 6.42 15.88
CA GLU A 264 -2.77 7.23 14.91
C GLU A 264 -1.97 8.46 14.47
N ILE A 265 -1.13 9.03 15.33
CA ILE A 265 -0.18 10.10 14.95
C ILE A 265 0.82 9.58 13.92
N PHE A 266 1.50 8.46 14.19
CA PHE A 266 2.52 7.94 13.26
C PHE A 266 1.92 7.42 11.96
N LYS A 267 0.71 6.84 11.98
CA LYS A 267 -0.04 6.47 10.77
C LYS A 267 -0.39 7.71 9.95
N ALA A 268 -0.88 8.78 10.58
CA ALA A 268 -1.18 10.04 9.90
C ALA A 268 0.09 10.69 9.30
N MET A 269 1.22 10.64 10.01
CA MET A 269 2.52 11.07 9.48
C MET A 269 2.93 10.24 8.26
N ALA A 270 2.73 8.92 8.29
CA ALA A 270 3.02 8.06 7.15
C ALA A 270 2.15 8.38 5.92
N VAL A 271 0.88 8.78 6.12
CA VAL A 271 0.05 9.29 5.02
C VAL A 271 0.57 10.64 4.51
N ALA A 272 0.99 11.53 5.40
CA ALA A 272 1.49 12.86 5.05
C ALA A 272 2.77 12.83 4.20
N VAL A 273 3.59 11.77 4.29
CA VAL A 273 4.74 11.56 3.40
C VAL A 273 4.31 11.54 1.91
N PHE A 274 3.10 11.05 1.63
CA PHE A 274 2.56 10.98 0.26
C PHE A 274 1.77 12.21 -0.16
N LEU A 275 1.66 13.24 0.69
CA LEU A 275 0.90 14.47 0.41
C LEU A 275 1.20 15.08 -0.98
N PRO A 276 2.46 15.19 -1.45
CA PRO A 276 2.75 15.71 -2.79
C PRO A 276 2.05 14.96 -3.94
N TYR A 277 1.75 13.67 -3.75
CA TYR A 277 1.15 12.80 -4.76
C TYR A 277 -0.36 12.61 -4.58
N ILE A 278 -0.92 13.05 -3.44
CA ILE A 278 -2.35 13.01 -3.20
C ILE A 278 -3.04 14.05 -4.10
N LYS A 279 -4.13 13.62 -4.76
CA LYS A 279 -4.85 14.44 -5.75
C LYS A 279 -6.07 15.15 -5.16
N GLY A 280 -6.54 14.67 -4.01
CA GLY A 280 -7.72 15.18 -3.32
C GLY A 280 -8.17 14.22 -2.21
N PRO A 281 -9.31 14.51 -1.57
CA PRO A 281 -9.77 13.78 -0.38
C PRO A 281 -10.04 12.31 -0.63
N LYS A 282 -10.62 11.93 -1.77
CA LYS A 282 -10.89 10.53 -2.12
C LYS A 282 -9.59 9.72 -2.31
N HIS A 283 -8.57 10.34 -2.91
CA HIS A 283 -7.26 9.71 -3.04
C HIS A 283 -6.56 9.63 -1.66
N GLY A 284 -6.68 10.68 -0.84
CA GLY A 284 -6.16 10.69 0.53
C GLY A 284 -6.80 9.61 1.42
N PHE A 285 -8.11 9.37 1.29
CA PHE A 285 -8.80 8.25 1.94
C PHE A 285 -8.16 6.91 1.55
N GLN A 286 -7.90 6.71 0.26
CA GLN A 286 -7.32 5.46 -0.23
C GLN A 286 -5.90 5.21 0.28
N VAL A 287 -5.06 6.27 0.29
CA VAL A 287 -3.71 6.22 0.86
C VAL A 287 -3.82 5.88 2.35
N GLY A 288 -4.64 6.61 3.11
CA GLY A 288 -4.84 6.38 4.53
C GLY A 288 -5.37 4.99 4.85
N PHE A 289 -6.35 4.50 4.09
CA PHE A 289 -6.89 3.16 4.25
C PHE A 289 -5.80 2.10 4.05
N THR A 290 -4.96 2.26 3.03
CA THR A 290 -3.88 1.30 2.73
C THR A 290 -2.75 1.38 3.77
N VAL A 291 -2.39 2.58 4.26
CA VAL A 291 -1.44 2.75 5.37
C VAL A 291 -1.96 2.06 6.64
N GLY A 292 -3.24 2.25 6.98
CA GLY A 292 -3.86 1.58 8.14
C GLY A 292 -3.85 0.05 8.02
N LEU A 293 -4.11 -0.49 6.82
CA LEU A 293 -3.97 -1.93 6.55
C LEU A 293 -2.53 -2.42 6.72
N GLY A 294 -1.54 -1.63 6.31
CA GLY A 294 -0.11 -1.94 6.46
C GLY A 294 0.31 -2.02 7.91
N PHE A 295 -0.16 -1.08 8.74
CA PHE A 295 0.06 -1.13 10.18
C PHE A 295 -0.60 -2.38 10.79
N ALA A 296 -1.86 -2.63 10.44
CA ALA A 296 -2.61 -3.79 10.93
C ALA A 296 -1.91 -5.12 10.57
N LEU A 297 -1.19 -5.22 9.45
CA LEU A 297 -0.42 -6.41 9.10
C LEU A 297 0.66 -6.74 10.14
N ILE A 298 1.47 -5.75 10.54
CA ILE A 298 2.53 -5.93 11.55
C ILE A 298 1.92 -6.28 12.90
N GLU A 299 0.88 -5.55 13.29
CA GLU A 299 0.23 -5.73 14.58
C GLU A 299 -0.45 -7.11 14.69
N ASN A 300 -1.18 -7.53 13.65
CA ASN A 300 -1.82 -8.84 13.63
C ASN A 300 -0.82 -9.98 13.54
N PHE A 301 0.31 -9.79 12.85
CA PHE A 301 1.38 -10.77 12.86
C PHE A 301 1.84 -11.06 14.30
N GLN A 302 2.00 -10.00 15.11
CA GLN A 302 2.37 -10.10 16.52
C GLN A 302 1.28 -10.75 17.38
N TYR A 303 0.08 -10.18 17.41
CA TYR A 303 -0.97 -10.63 18.33
C TYR A 303 -1.46 -12.05 18.03
N ILE A 304 -1.71 -12.36 16.75
CA ILE A 304 -2.14 -13.72 16.37
C ILE A 304 -0.99 -14.70 16.54
N GLY A 305 0.25 -14.27 16.29
CA GLY A 305 1.44 -15.08 16.50
C GLY A 305 1.61 -15.44 17.98
N PHE A 306 1.42 -14.49 18.90
CA PHE A 306 1.45 -14.75 20.34
C PHE A 306 0.35 -15.74 20.76
N SER A 307 -0.85 -15.64 20.18
CA SER A 307 -1.95 -16.56 20.45
C SER A 307 -1.70 -18.02 20.02
N LEU A 308 -0.67 -18.30 19.21
CA LEU A 308 -0.23 -19.69 18.96
C LEU A 308 0.18 -20.38 20.27
N LEU A 309 0.78 -19.65 21.21
CA LEU A 309 1.20 -20.18 22.51
C LEU A 309 -0.01 -20.48 23.42
N GLY A 310 -1.16 -19.85 23.17
CA GLY A 310 -2.41 -20.07 23.90
C GLY A 310 -3.25 -21.24 23.38
N GLY A 311 -2.75 -22.01 22.41
CA GLY A 311 -3.45 -23.16 21.84
C GLY A 311 -4.53 -22.81 20.80
N PRO A 312 -5.28 -23.82 20.30
CA PRO A 312 -6.19 -23.66 19.16
C PRO A 312 -7.37 -22.73 19.44
N VAL A 313 -7.85 -22.65 20.68
CA VAL A 313 -8.95 -21.77 21.09
C VAL A 313 -8.52 -20.32 21.02
N GLY A 314 -7.42 -20.00 21.72
CA GLY A 314 -6.87 -18.65 21.78
C GLY A 314 -6.52 -18.15 20.38
N LEU A 315 -5.89 -19.01 19.57
CA LEU A 315 -5.60 -18.71 18.17
C LEU A 315 -6.87 -18.39 17.37
N SER A 316 -7.85 -19.29 17.36
CA SER A 316 -9.08 -19.15 16.56
C SER A 316 -9.88 -17.90 16.97
N PHE A 317 -9.99 -17.66 18.27
CA PHE A 317 -10.65 -16.47 18.81
C PHE A 317 -9.93 -15.19 18.39
N THR A 318 -8.60 -15.14 18.56
CA THR A 318 -7.82 -13.96 18.21
C THR A 318 -7.91 -13.66 16.71
N ILE A 319 -7.84 -14.68 15.84
CA ILE A 319 -7.99 -14.51 14.39
C ILE A 319 -9.38 -13.94 14.06
N LEU A 320 -10.44 -14.40 14.71
CA LEU A 320 -11.79 -13.91 14.46
C LEU A 320 -11.94 -12.43 14.84
N VAL A 321 -11.57 -12.08 16.07
CA VAL A 321 -11.69 -10.72 16.61
C VAL A 321 -10.85 -9.74 15.80
N ARG A 322 -9.59 -10.09 15.55
CA ARG A 322 -8.65 -9.20 14.87
C ARG A 322 -8.88 -9.15 13.36
N GLY A 323 -9.19 -10.30 12.75
CA GLY A 323 -9.45 -10.45 11.32
C GLY A 323 -10.68 -9.68 10.84
N ILE A 324 -11.77 -9.72 11.60
CA ILE A 324 -13.05 -9.10 11.22
C ILE A 324 -13.17 -7.67 11.79
N GLY A 325 -12.68 -7.43 13.00
CA GLY A 325 -12.85 -6.16 13.73
C GLY A 325 -11.68 -5.18 13.62
N SER A 326 -10.53 -5.58 14.17
CA SER A 326 -9.37 -4.69 14.33
C SER A 326 -8.86 -4.17 12.99
N ILE A 327 -8.75 -5.02 11.97
CA ILE A 327 -8.23 -4.64 10.64
C ILE A 327 -9.03 -3.50 9.98
N PRO A 328 -10.36 -3.60 9.81
CA PRO A 328 -11.12 -2.49 9.24
C PRO A 328 -11.11 -1.27 10.17
N GLY A 329 -10.98 -1.45 11.49
CA GLY A 329 -10.76 -0.36 12.44
C GLY A 329 -9.56 0.49 12.07
N HIS A 330 -8.35 -0.09 12.06
CA HIS A 330 -7.12 0.64 11.71
C HIS A 330 -7.19 1.28 10.33
N ALA A 331 -7.74 0.55 9.34
CA ALA A 331 -7.90 1.06 8.00
C ALA A 331 -8.81 2.30 7.97
N VAL A 332 -9.95 2.28 8.66
CA VAL A 332 -10.91 3.39 8.67
C VAL A 332 -10.41 4.58 9.48
N TRP A 333 -9.86 4.37 10.68
CA TRP A 333 -9.32 5.46 11.49
C TRP A 333 -8.19 6.19 10.75
N THR A 334 -7.27 5.44 10.13
CA THR A 334 -6.21 6.05 9.32
C THR A 334 -6.78 6.74 8.08
N ALA A 335 -7.81 6.15 7.44
CA ALA A 335 -8.44 6.74 6.28
C ALA A 335 -9.19 8.04 6.59
N ILE A 336 -9.77 8.20 7.79
CA ILE A 336 -10.38 9.47 8.24
C ILE A 336 -9.32 10.58 8.26
N SER A 337 -8.16 10.31 8.87
CA SER A 337 -7.01 11.23 8.85
C SER A 337 -6.47 11.45 7.43
N GLY A 338 -6.42 10.39 6.61
CA GLY A 338 -6.00 10.48 5.22
C GLY A 338 -6.91 11.32 4.33
N THR A 339 -8.24 11.28 4.54
CA THR A 339 -9.18 12.17 3.84
C THR A 339 -8.91 13.63 4.19
N ALA A 340 -8.66 13.95 5.46
CA ALA A 340 -8.33 15.30 5.89
C ALA A 340 -6.99 15.79 5.32
N ILE A 341 -5.97 14.93 5.28
CA ILE A 341 -4.70 15.22 4.58
C ILE A 341 -4.95 15.41 3.08
N GLY A 342 -5.88 14.66 2.50
CA GLY A 342 -6.28 14.83 1.11
C GLY A 342 -6.96 16.16 0.80
N TRP A 343 -7.72 16.72 1.75
CA TRP A 343 -8.23 18.09 1.67
C TRP A 343 -7.10 19.12 1.78
N LEU A 344 -6.13 18.90 2.67
CA LEU A 344 -4.94 19.75 2.76
C LEU A 344 -4.12 19.72 1.46
N ALA A 345 -4.03 18.57 0.80
CA ALA A 345 -3.36 18.40 -0.49
C ALA A 345 -4.08 19.09 -1.67
N SER A 346 -5.33 19.54 -1.48
CA SER A 346 -6.03 20.37 -2.47
C SER A 346 -5.53 21.81 -2.50
N ASP A 347 -4.79 22.26 -1.49
CA ASP A 347 -4.07 23.53 -1.53
C ASP A 347 -2.88 23.43 -2.49
N LYS A 348 -2.99 24.15 -3.61
CA LYS A 348 -2.01 24.12 -4.71
C LYS A 348 -0.68 24.73 -4.33
N GLU A 349 -0.67 25.79 -3.52
CA GLU A 349 0.56 26.46 -3.12
C GLU A 349 1.35 25.54 -2.18
N LEU A 350 0.67 24.97 -1.18
CA LEU A 350 1.26 24.00 -0.26
C LEU A 350 1.77 22.77 -1.02
N LYS A 351 0.99 22.24 -1.95
CA LYS A 351 1.37 21.10 -2.79
C LYS A 351 2.60 21.41 -3.65
N ALA A 352 2.67 22.59 -4.27
CA ALA A 352 3.81 23.01 -5.07
C ALA A 352 5.09 23.12 -4.22
N LYS A 353 5.01 23.74 -3.04
CA LYS A 353 6.14 23.84 -2.10
C LYS A 353 6.65 22.48 -1.65
N LEU A 354 5.74 21.56 -1.31
CA LEU A 354 6.11 20.21 -0.88
C LEU A 354 6.67 19.36 -2.01
N SER A 355 6.09 19.45 -3.21
CA SER A 355 6.60 18.77 -4.41
C SER A 355 7.99 19.28 -4.78
N TRP A 356 8.21 20.59 -4.72
CA TRP A 356 9.52 21.18 -4.90
C TRP A 356 10.52 20.64 -3.87
N LYS A 357 10.18 20.66 -2.58
CA LYS A 357 11.07 20.16 -1.51
C LYS A 357 11.45 18.70 -1.73
N ALA A 358 10.50 17.84 -2.09
CA ALA A 358 10.74 16.44 -2.39
C ALA A 358 11.69 16.28 -3.59
N ARG A 359 11.49 17.06 -4.66
CA ARG A 359 12.38 17.07 -5.83
C ARG A 359 13.79 17.54 -5.48
N SER A 360 13.93 18.63 -4.73
CA SER A 360 15.22 19.17 -4.30
C SER A 360 16.00 18.18 -3.42
N MET A 361 15.30 17.47 -2.52
CA MET A 361 15.92 16.40 -1.73
C MET A 361 16.38 15.22 -2.60
N ALA A 362 15.58 14.81 -3.59
CA ALA A 362 15.97 13.74 -4.51
C ALA A 362 17.20 14.12 -5.35
N ILE A 363 17.22 15.35 -5.88
CA ILE A 363 18.37 15.90 -6.60
C ILE A 363 19.61 15.92 -5.70
N SER A 364 19.49 16.41 -4.47
CA SER A 364 20.61 16.42 -3.52
C SER A 364 21.12 15.01 -3.19
N ALA A 365 20.26 13.99 -3.17
CA ALA A 365 20.68 12.62 -2.94
C ALA A 365 21.47 12.05 -4.13
N ILE A 366 21.10 12.42 -5.36
CA ILE A 366 21.86 12.08 -6.58
C ILE A 366 23.24 12.75 -6.53
N ASP A 367 23.28 14.07 -6.26
CA ASP A 367 24.53 14.83 -6.14
C ASP A 367 25.50 14.19 -5.12
N ILE A 368 24.99 13.72 -3.98
CA ILE A 368 25.79 13.02 -2.97
C ILE A 368 26.27 11.66 -3.48
N ALA A 369 25.40 10.88 -4.13
CA ALA A 369 25.74 9.54 -4.63
C ALA A 369 26.82 9.59 -5.71
N GLU A 370 26.73 10.55 -6.63
CA GLU A 370 27.75 10.78 -7.66
C GLU A 370 29.04 11.34 -7.08
N GLY A 371 28.95 12.22 -6.07
CA GLY A 371 30.10 12.63 -5.28
C GLY A 371 30.81 11.47 -4.55
N MET A 372 30.10 10.36 -4.31
CA MET A 372 30.65 9.12 -3.77
C MET A 372 31.16 8.14 -4.85
N GLY A 373 31.05 8.48 -6.14
CA GLY A 373 31.53 7.68 -7.27
C GLY A 373 30.49 6.74 -7.87
N PHE A 374 29.19 6.93 -7.61
CA PHE A 374 28.11 6.14 -8.20
C PHE A 374 27.33 6.97 -9.22
N ASP A 375 27.53 6.69 -10.52
CA ASP A 375 26.72 7.23 -11.62
C ASP A 375 25.25 6.81 -11.43
N THR A 376 24.43 7.74 -10.92
CA THR A 376 23.09 7.45 -10.41
C THR A 376 22.01 7.91 -11.38
N ASP A 377 22.23 9.02 -12.08
CA ASP A 377 21.31 9.48 -13.12
C ASP A 377 21.60 8.87 -14.52
N GLY A 378 22.75 8.21 -14.70
CA GLY A 378 23.05 7.34 -15.83
C GLY A 378 23.53 8.09 -17.08
N ASP A 379 24.07 9.29 -16.91
CA ASP A 379 24.61 10.10 -18.00
C ASP A 379 26.06 9.75 -18.36
N GLY A 380 26.73 8.95 -17.51
CA GLY A 380 28.10 8.49 -17.70
C GLY A 380 29.15 9.43 -17.12
N ASP A 381 28.78 10.42 -16.32
CA ASP A 381 29.70 11.23 -15.52
C ASP A 381 29.37 11.19 -14.00
N LEU A 382 29.98 12.10 -13.23
CA LEU A 382 29.87 12.17 -11.76
C LEU A 382 29.73 13.63 -11.30
N SER A 383 29.21 14.51 -12.17
CA SER A 383 29.17 15.96 -11.94
C SER A 383 27.98 16.41 -11.10
N GLY A 384 27.08 15.48 -10.73
CA GLY A 384 25.82 15.75 -10.05
C GLY A 384 24.66 15.76 -11.04
N PHE A 385 23.45 15.96 -10.53
CA PHE A 385 22.26 15.95 -11.36
C PHE A 385 22.26 17.09 -12.40
N ASP A 386 22.27 16.68 -13.67
CA ASP A 386 22.35 17.54 -14.87
C ASP A 386 21.01 18.17 -15.29
N GLY A 387 19.91 17.74 -14.69
CA GLY A 387 18.56 18.20 -15.05
C GLY A 387 18.19 19.59 -14.52
N SER A 388 17.02 20.08 -14.95
CA SER A 388 16.49 21.38 -14.49
C SER A 388 16.30 21.44 -12.96
N ARG A 389 16.76 22.54 -12.35
CA ARG A 389 16.62 22.84 -10.92
C ARG A 389 15.69 24.06 -10.75
N PRO A 390 14.36 23.85 -10.73
CA PRO A 390 13.42 24.95 -10.61
C PRO A 390 13.52 25.63 -9.24
N THR A 391 13.33 26.94 -9.19
CA THR A 391 13.19 27.68 -7.92
C THR A 391 11.81 27.42 -7.28
N ILE A 392 11.66 27.73 -5.99
CA ILE A 392 10.37 27.60 -5.29
C ILE A 392 9.32 28.47 -5.99
N GLU A 393 9.70 29.70 -6.34
CA GLU A 393 8.85 30.69 -7.00
C GLU A 393 8.39 30.19 -8.37
N GLU A 394 9.28 29.59 -9.15
CA GLU A 394 8.95 28.97 -10.44
C GLU A 394 7.98 27.80 -10.29
N ALA A 395 8.21 26.90 -9.32
CA ALA A 395 7.34 25.76 -9.07
C ALA A 395 5.92 26.19 -8.65
N VAL A 396 5.81 27.21 -7.79
CA VAL A 396 4.51 27.76 -7.36
C VAL A 396 3.80 28.48 -8.52
N ARG A 397 4.53 29.26 -9.33
CA ARG A 397 3.96 29.92 -10.53
C ARG A 397 3.47 28.90 -11.54
N GLN A 398 4.23 27.83 -11.79
CA GLN A 398 3.84 26.75 -12.71
C GLN A 398 2.58 26.03 -12.24
N ALA A 399 2.49 25.66 -10.96
CA ALA A 399 1.30 25.04 -10.38
C ALA A 399 0.07 25.94 -10.46
N SER A 400 0.26 27.26 -10.39
CA SER A 400 -0.82 28.24 -10.57
C SER A 400 -1.30 28.26 -12.04
N ARG A 401 -0.38 28.25 -13.01
CA ARG A 401 -0.67 28.26 -14.46
C ARG A 401 -1.34 27.00 -14.97
N GLU A 402 -1.00 25.81 -14.45
CA GLU A 402 -1.65 24.55 -14.85
C GLU A 402 -3.19 24.58 -14.67
N THR A 403 -3.70 25.46 -13.82
CA THR A 403 -5.14 25.69 -13.60
C THR A 403 -5.86 26.33 -14.79
N GLU A 404 -5.19 27.20 -15.55
CA GLU A 404 -5.83 27.93 -16.66
C GLU A 404 -5.94 27.05 -17.91
N GLU A 405 -4.99 26.13 -18.13
CA GLU A 405 -4.96 25.27 -19.32
C GLU A 405 -5.62 23.89 -19.11
N SER A 406 -5.70 23.37 -17.88
CA SER A 406 -6.24 22.03 -17.65
C SER A 406 -7.77 22.01 -17.48
N LYS A 407 -8.52 22.18 -18.57
CA LYS A 407 -9.81 21.49 -18.74
C LYS A 407 -9.54 20.23 -19.56
N PRO A 408 -9.28 19.06 -18.92
CA PRO A 408 -8.83 17.88 -19.65
C PRO A 408 -9.95 17.19 -20.44
N TRP A 409 -11.18 17.71 -20.35
CA TRP A 409 -12.38 17.14 -20.96
C TRP A 409 -13.26 18.28 -21.46
N MET A 410 -13.39 18.40 -22.78
CA MET A 410 -14.46 19.14 -23.43
C MET A 410 -15.41 18.08 -24.00
N ILE A 411 -16.65 18.08 -23.56
CA ILE A 411 -17.69 17.23 -24.15
C ILE A 411 -17.98 17.81 -25.54
N LEU A 412 -17.62 17.09 -26.59
CA LEU A 412 -18.13 17.36 -27.93
C LEU A 412 -19.65 17.15 -27.89
N GLY A 413 -20.42 18.22 -28.08
CA GLY A 413 -21.89 18.18 -28.08
C GLY A 413 -22.60 19.24 -27.25
N ASN A 414 -21.94 20.31 -26.81
CA ASN A 414 -22.65 21.52 -26.38
C ASN A 414 -22.51 22.58 -27.46
N GLU A 415 -23.34 22.47 -28.49
CA GLU A 415 -23.54 23.54 -29.47
C GLU A 415 -24.16 24.74 -28.76
N ASN A 416 -23.34 25.75 -28.53
CA ASN A 416 -23.72 27.16 -28.59
C ASN A 416 -22.42 27.95 -28.62
N HIS A 417 -21.81 28.04 -29.79
CA HIS A 417 -21.11 29.24 -30.27
C HIS A 417 -20.75 29.04 -31.75
N GLU A 418 -21.33 29.88 -32.59
CA GLU A 418 -21.02 30.03 -34.01
C GLU A 418 -19.51 30.30 -34.19
N ALA A 419 -18.82 29.41 -34.90
CA ALA A 419 -17.57 29.72 -35.57
C ALA A 419 -17.41 28.81 -36.79
N ASN A 420 -17.60 29.41 -37.97
CA ASN A 420 -17.30 28.82 -39.27
C ASN A 420 -15.84 28.39 -39.35
N ALA A 421 -15.57 27.11 -39.65
CA ALA A 421 -14.41 26.69 -40.42
C ALA A 421 -14.65 25.29 -41.02
N THR A 422 -14.51 25.25 -42.34
CA THR A 422 -14.68 24.15 -43.29
C THR A 422 -13.67 23.01 -43.15
N ASP A 423 -14.14 21.79 -43.44
CA ASP A 423 -13.46 20.61 -44.01
C ASP A 423 -12.12 20.12 -43.43
N SER A 424 -12.14 18.91 -42.85
CA SER A 424 -11.62 17.73 -43.57
C SER A 424 -12.11 16.44 -42.91
N GLU A 425 -12.98 15.71 -43.61
CA GLU A 425 -13.22 14.29 -43.36
C GLU A 425 -11.97 13.48 -43.71
N LEU A 426 -11.51 12.61 -42.80
CA LEU A 426 -10.84 11.36 -43.16
C LEU A 426 -10.85 10.36 -41.99
N GLY A 427 -11.90 9.53 -42.00
CA GLY A 427 -11.95 8.11 -41.63
C GLY A 427 -11.18 7.57 -40.41
N ILE A 428 -11.93 7.12 -39.40
CA ILE A 428 -12.12 5.69 -39.05
C ILE A 428 -13.38 5.64 -38.18
N GLY A 429 -14.32 4.78 -38.58
CA GLY A 429 -15.71 4.78 -38.14
C GLY A 429 -15.92 4.57 -36.63
N ASP A 430 -16.96 5.27 -36.18
CA ASP A 430 -17.65 5.13 -34.90
C ASP A 430 -17.80 3.68 -34.46
N PHE A 431 -17.13 3.35 -33.37
CA PHE A 431 -17.54 2.28 -32.48
C PHE A 431 -17.50 2.81 -31.04
N SER A 432 -18.38 3.76 -30.74
CA SER A 432 -18.69 4.16 -29.36
C SER A 432 -19.87 3.32 -28.87
N LEU A 433 -19.55 2.26 -28.12
CA LEU A 433 -20.55 1.57 -27.30
C LEU A 433 -20.80 2.43 -26.06
N ASP A 434 -21.73 3.37 -26.17
CA ASP A 434 -22.26 4.08 -25.01
C ASP A 434 -23.13 3.11 -24.20
N TYR A 435 -22.52 2.53 -23.17
CA TYR A 435 -23.26 1.91 -22.08
C TYR A 435 -23.92 3.03 -21.30
N GLU A 436 -25.17 3.36 -21.63
CA GLU A 436 -26.05 4.19 -20.79
C GLU A 436 -26.47 3.38 -19.55
N LYS A 437 -25.49 3.02 -18.71
CA LYS A 437 -25.78 2.53 -17.37
C LYS A 437 -26.04 3.78 -16.54
N LYS A 438 -27.26 4.34 -16.62
CA LYS A 438 -27.73 5.35 -15.66
C LYS A 438 -27.37 4.84 -14.27
N PRO A 439 -26.36 5.39 -13.57
CA PRO A 439 -26.19 5.05 -12.19
C PRO A 439 -27.42 5.69 -11.56
N VAL A 440 -28.33 4.86 -11.06
CA VAL A 440 -29.28 5.34 -10.06
C VAL A 440 -28.38 5.74 -8.89
N ILE A 441 -27.91 6.99 -8.89
CA ILE A 441 -27.26 7.63 -7.75
C ILE A 441 -28.39 7.77 -6.74
N ARG A 442 -28.67 6.69 -6.02
CA ARG A 442 -29.33 6.82 -4.73
C ARG A 442 -28.35 7.63 -3.90
N ASN A 443 -28.65 8.91 -3.70
CA ASN A 443 -28.04 9.76 -2.69
C ASN A 443 -28.33 9.15 -1.31
N LEU A 444 -27.67 8.04 -1.01
CA LEU A 444 -27.60 7.50 0.34
C LEU A 444 -26.62 8.38 1.09
N ALA A 445 -27.14 9.16 2.04
CA ALA A 445 -26.35 9.97 2.95
C ALA A 445 -25.22 9.11 3.56
N GLY A 446 -23.98 9.43 3.21
CA GLY A 446 -22.80 8.84 3.81
C GLY A 446 -22.34 9.62 5.03
N ILE A 447 -21.41 9.06 5.80
CA ILE A 447 -20.79 9.75 6.93
C ILE A 447 -19.66 10.61 6.38
N HIS A 448 -19.78 11.93 6.50
CA HIS A 448 -18.71 12.85 6.13
C HIS A 448 -17.66 12.94 7.25
N THR A 449 -16.38 12.85 6.88
CA THR A 449 -15.28 12.99 7.82
C THR A 449 -14.88 14.46 7.98
N PRO A 450 -14.28 14.85 9.12
CA PRO A 450 -13.75 16.20 9.30
C PRO A 450 -12.76 16.57 8.19
N ARG A 451 -12.80 17.83 7.72
CA ARG A 451 -11.86 18.34 6.71
C ARG A 451 -10.49 18.70 7.30
N GLY A 452 -10.45 19.17 8.54
CA GLY A 452 -9.22 19.52 9.23
C GLY A 452 -8.47 18.29 9.73
N VAL A 453 -7.12 18.30 9.62
CA VAL A 453 -6.28 17.19 10.06
C VAL A 453 -6.41 16.94 11.57
N ALA A 454 -6.37 17.99 12.39
CA ALA A 454 -6.50 17.87 13.84
C ALA A 454 -7.83 17.22 14.30
N PRO A 455 -9.02 17.70 13.89
CA PRO A 455 -10.27 17.05 14.31
C PRO A 455 -10.43 15.63 13.72
N ALA A 456 -9.89 15.36 12.53
CA ALA A 456 -9.87 14.01 11.98
C ALA A 456 -9.00 13.06 12.82
N LEU A 457 -7.81 13.52 13.21
CA LEU A 457 -6.89 12.76 14.04
C LEU A 457 -7.45 12.51 15.45
N VAL A 458 -8.06 13.51 16.08
CA VAL A 458 -8.74 13.35 17.38
C VAL A 458 -9.86 12.32 17.29
N LEU A 459 -10.64 12.32 16.21
CA LEU A 459 -11.69 11.32 15.98
C LEU A 459 -11.10 9.92 15.77
N SER A 460 -10.01 9.79 15.01
CA SER A 460 -9.29 8.52 14.82
C SER A 460 -8.76 7.96 16.14
N ILE A 461 -8.10 8.80 16.94
CA ILE A 461 -7.60 8.43 18.27
C ILE A 461 -8.76 8.01 19.17
N ALA A 462 -9.82 8.81 19.26
CA ALA A 462 -10.97 8.51 20.11
C ALA A 462 -11.66 7.19 19.73
N GLY A 463 -11.82 6.92 18.43
CA GLY A 463 -12.39 5.67 17.95
C GLY A 463 -11.53 4.45 18.30
N HIS A 464 -10.21 4.57 18.15
CA HIS A 464 -9.27 3.52 18.50
C HIS A 464 -9.16 3.33 20.03
N SER A 465 -9.08 4.42 20.80
CA SER A 465 -9.16 4.40 22.27
C SER A 465 -10.42 3.75 22.80
N PHE A 466 -11.58 4.03 22.18
CA PHE A 466 -12.83 3.40 22.56
C PHE A 466 -12.80 1.89 22.30
N TRP A 467 -12.27 1.45 21.15
CA TRP A 467 -12.11 0.03 20.85
C TRP A 467 -11.23 -0.67 21.90
N ASN A 468 -10.03 -0.15 22.18
CA ASN A 468 -9.10 -0.77 23.12
C ASN A 468 -9.62 -0.71 24.57
N GLY A 469 -10.00 0.48 25.01
CA GLY A 469 -10.42 0.73 26.39
C GLY A 469 -11.69 -0.01 26.75
N SER A 470 -12.72 0.01 25.90
CA SER A 470 -13.95 -0.72 26.20
C SER A 470 -13.78 -2.23 26.12
N SER A 471 -12.91 -2.74 25.24
CA SER A 471 -12.58 -4.18 25.21
C SER A 471 -11.89 -4.60 26.50
N PHE A 472 -10.92 -3.83 26.99
CA PHE A 472 -10.24 -4.09 28.27
C PHE A 472 -11.22 -4.04 29.46
N LEU A 473 -12.01 -2.97 29.55
CA LEU A 473 -12.99 -2.79 30.63
C LEU A 473 -14.10 -3.85 30.59
N SER A 474 -14.45 -4.37 29.41
CA SER A 474 -15.48 -5.43 29.32
C SER A 474 -15.07 -6.70 30.07
N TYR A 475 -13.77 -7.02 30.10
CA TYR A 475 -13.24 -8.16 30.86
C TYR A 475 -13.26 -7.89 32.38
N SER A 476 -12.89 -6.69 32.80
CA SER A 476 -12.89 -6.35 34.24
C SER A 476 -14.29 -6.12 34.79
N ALA A 477 -15.22 -5.64 33.96
CA ALA A 477 -16.60 -5.41 34.36
C ALA A 477 -17.30 -6.73 34.74
N THR A 478 -17.08 -7.79 33.96
CA THR A 478 -17.67 -9.11 34.24
C THR A 478 -17.12 -9.72 35.51
N GLU A 479 -15.82 -9.54 35.78
CA GLU A 479 -15.18 -9.93 37.04
C GLU A 479 -15.78 -9.17 38.24
N SER A 480 -15.95 -7.84 38.12
CA SER A 480 -16.52 -7.01 39.19
C SER A 480 -17.98 -7.32 39.51
N LEU A 481 -18.73 -7.85 38.53
CA LEU A 481 -20.12 -8.27 38.67
C LEU A 481 -20.25 -9.69 39.26
N GLY A 482 -19.13 -10.37 39.53
CA GLY A 482 -19.13 -11.74 40.07
C GLY A 482 -19.69 -12.78 39.10
N MET A 483 -19.63 -12.52 37.79
CA MET A 483 -20.14 -13.43 36.76
C MET A 483 -19.26 -14.69 36.68
N GLY A 484 -19.88 -15.85 36.44
CA GLY A 484 -19.12 -17.08 36.20
C GLY A 484 -18.29 -17.01 34.91
N GLU A 485 -17.29 -17.89 34.74
CA GLU A 485 -16.39 -17.89 33.56
C GLU A 485 -17.15 -17.93 32.22
N PHE A 486 -18.22 -18.74 32.15
CA PHE A 486 -19.06 -18.86 30.96
C PHE A 486 -19.82 -17.56 30.66
N GLU A 487 -20.42 -16.95 31.69
CA GLU A 487 -21.19 -15.72 31.56
C GLU A 487 -20.29 -14.52 31.21
N SER A 488 -19.11 -14.45 31.83
CA SER A 488 -18.07 -13.46 31.53
C SER A 488 -17.62 -13.56 30.07
N THR A 489 -17.30 -14.78 29.61
CA THR A 489 -16.91 -15.02 28.22
C THR A 489 -18.01 -14.59 27.25
N LEU A 490 -19.27 -14.94 27.52
CA LEU A 490 -20.40 -14.58 26.66
C LEU A 490 -20.62 -13.05 26.60
N ALA A 491 -20.48 -12.36 27.73
CA ALA A 491 -20.59 -10.91 27.80
C ALA A 491 -19.48 -10.20 27.00
N VAL A 492 -18.22 -10.61 27.17
CA VAL A 492 -17.07 -10.08 26.41
C VAL A 492 -17.25 -10.35 24.91
N PHE A 493 -17.65 -11.56 24.53
CA PHE A 493 -17.95 -11.89 23.13
C PHE A 493 -19.06 -11.01 22.55
N SER A 494 -20.14 -10.81 23.30
CA SER A 494 -21.27 -9.98 22.89
C SER A 494 -20.82 -8.52 22.68
N TRP A 495 -19.98 -8.00 23.59
CA TRP A 495 -19.40 -6.67 23.47
C TRP A 495 -18.52 -6.55 22.21
N ILE A 496 -17.64 -7.52 21.97
CA ILE A 496 -16.79 -7.54 20.77
C ILE A 496 -17.64 -7.58 19.49
N ILE A 497 -18.72 -8.37 19.44
CA ILE A 497 -19.62 -8.41 18.28
C ILE A 497 -20.27 -7.04 18.04
N LEU A 498 -20.67 -6.33 19.10
CA LEU A 498 -21.20 -4.96 19.00
C LEU A 498 -20.15 -4.00 18.46
N LEU A 499 -18.91 -4.07 18.96
CA LEU A 499 -17.80 -3.25 18.48
C LEU A 499 -17.51 -3.52 16.99
N ILE A 500 -17.38 -4.79 16.59
CA ILE A 500 -17.18 -5.19 15.19
C ILE A 500 -18.29 -4.64 14.33
N SER A 501 -19.55 -4.84 14.72
CA SER A 501 -20.72 -4.37 13.97
C SER A 501 -20.71 -2.85 13.79
N SER A 502 -20.31 -2.12 14.84
CA SER A 502 -20.19 -0.66 14.84
C SER A 502 -19.08 -0.19 13.89
N VAL A 503 -17.89 -0.79 13.96
CA VAL A 503 -16.77 -0.47 13.04
C VAL A 503 -17.16 -0.74 11.59
N LEU A 504 -17.80 -1.87 11.31
CA LEU A 504 -18.25 -2.21 9.96
C LEU A 504 -19.33 -1.26 9.44
N PHE A 505 -20.23 -0.81 10.31
CA PHE A 505 -21.22 0.20 9.98
C PHE A 505 -20.57 1.54 9.64
N VAL A 506 -19.66 2.02 10.50
CA VAL A 506 -18.90 3.26 10.28
C VAL A 506 -18.06 3.17 9.01
N ALA A 507 -17.34 2.06 8.79
CA ALA A 507 -16.53 1.83 7.60
C ALA A 507 -17.35 2.00 6.31
N ARG A 508 -18.52 1.36 6.24
CA ARG A 508 -19.42 1.46 5.09
C ARG A 508 -20.00 2.87 4.95
N GLY A 509 -20.35 3.52 6.06
CA GLY A 509 -20.84 4.89 6.08
C GLY A 509 -19.81 5.89 5.56
N VAL A 510 -18.56 5.78 6.01
CA VAL A 510 -17.45 6.65 5.59
C VAL A 510 -17.10 6.41 4.12
N ILE A 511 -17.00 5.15 3.66
CA ILE A 511 -16.74 4.86 2.24
C ILE A 511 -17.84 5.49 1.35
N ARG A 512 -19.11 5.40 1.76
CA ARG A 512 -20.21 6.06 1.04
C ARG A 512 -20.07 7.58 1.05
N GLY A 513 -19.73 8.18 2.19
CA GLY A 513 -19.57 9.63 2.34
C GLY A 513 -18.39 10.19 1.55
N VAL A 514 -17.31 9.41 1.41
CA VAL A 514 -16.15 9.74 0.57
C VAL A 514 -16.48 9.58 -0.92
N ASN A 515 -17.27 8.58 -1.29
CA ASN A 515 -17.73 8.40 -2.67
C ASN A 515 -18.74 9.46 -3.13
N SER A 516 -19.43 10.13 -2.20
CA SER A 516 -20.28 11.28 -2.49
C SER A 516 -19.53 12.61 -2.53
N LEU A 517 -18.20 12.61 -2.29
CA LEU A 517 -17.38 13.80 -2.52
C LEU A 517 -17.18 13.94 -4.03
N GLU A 518 -17.61 15.07 -4.59
CA GLU A 518 -17.37 15.44 -5.99
C GLU A 518 -15.88 15.65 -6.29
#